data_AF-A0A382MQF7-F1
#
_entry.id   AF-A0A382MQF7-F1
#
_cell.length_a   1.000
_cell.length_b   1.000
_cell.length_c   1.000
_cell.angle_alpha   90.00
_cell.angle_beta   90.00
_cell.angle_gamma   90.00
#
_symmetry.space_group_name_H-M   'P 1'
#
loop_
_entity.id
_entity.type
_entity.pdbx_description
1 polymer ?
#
loop_
_entity_poly.entity_id
_entity_poly.type
_entity_poly.pdbx_seq_one_letter_code
_entity_poly.pdbx_strand_id
1 'polypeptide(L)'
;MAFSKGSLILVDYTSKVKDTGEVFETTIEEEAKKHSFHDPNVKYQPKLVSVGESWVIKGLDEALEKTSVGDKKTIEITPDKGFGERDTGKVRMIPLRKLGEDAEKVSIGDMIE
;
A
#
# COMPACT_ATOMS: atom_id res chain seq x y z
N MET A 1 19.66 15.97 -9.24
CA MET A 1 19.75 16.33 -7.81
C MET A 1 18.80 15.42 -7.08
N ALA A 2 19.25 14.78 -6.01
CA ALA A 2 18.35 14.05 -5.12
C ALA A 2 17.41 15.03 -4.42
N PHE A 3 16.20 14.58 -4.07
CA PHE A 3 15.22 15.44 -3.39
C PHE A 3 15.70 15.83 -1.99
N SER A 4 15.54 17.10 -1.61
CA SER A 4 15.81 17.55 -0.24
C SER A 4 14.58 17.37 0.64
N LYS A 5 14.79 17.16 1.95
CA LYS A 5 13.70 17.16 2.92
C LYS A 5 12.82 18.43 2.79
N GLY A 6 11.51 18.24 2.81
CA GLY A 6 10.51 19.30 2.59
C GLY A 6 10.22 19.61 1.12
N SER A 7 10.84 18.89 0.17
CA SER A 7 10.50 19.02 -1.26
C SER A 7 9.12 18.45 -1.53
N LEU A 8 8.28 19.23 -2.19
CA LEU A 8 6.99 18.78 -2.70
C LEU A 8 7.16 18.18 -4.09
N ILE A 9 6.79 16.91 -4.22
CA ILE A 9 6.90 16.17 -5.47
C ILE A 9 5.59 15.50 -5.82
N LEU A 10 5.35 15.36 -7.11
CA LEU A 10 4.29 14.54 -7.65
C LEU A 10 4.86 13.17 -7.97
N VAL A 11 4.32 12.13 -7.33
CA VAL A 11 4.82 10.76 -7.47
C VAL A 11 3.72 9.88 -8.03
N ASP A 12 4.06 9.18 -9.09
CA ASP A 12 3.31 8.01 -9.51
C ASP A 12 3.91 6.75 -8.90
N TYR A 13 3.08 5.93 -8.27
CA TYR A 13 3.51 4.67 -7.68
C TYR A 13 2.44 3.58 -7.80
N THR A 14 2.92 2.35 -7.81
CA THR A 14 2.11 1.13 -7.71
C THR A 14 2.68 0.31 -6.57
N SER A 15 1.86 0.10 -5.54
CA SER A 15 2.19 -0.69 -4.38
C SER A 15 1.69 -2.11 -4.55
N LYS A 16 2.59 -3.08 -4.40
CA LYS A 16 2.28 -4.51 -4.48
C LYS A 16 2.85 -5.27 -3.31
N VAL A 17 2.14 -6.29 -2.86
CA VAL A 17 2.64 -7.25 -1.88
C VAL A 17 3.63 -8.17 -2.59
N LYS A 18 4.87 -8.26 -2.09
CA LYS A 18 5.92 -9.07 -2.74
C LYS A 18 5.57 -10.56 -2.77
N ASP A 19 4.95 -11.06 -1.71
CA ASP A 19 4.66 -12.49 -1.54
C ASP A 19 3.51 -12.98 -2.43
N THR A 20 2.42 -12.21 -2.53
CA THR A 20 1.24 -12.58 -3.32
C THR A 20 1.24 -11.99 -4.73
N GLY A 21 2.05 -10.95 -4.97
CA GLY A 21 2.02 -10.16 -6.21
C GLY A 21 0.79 -9.26 -6.32
N GLU A 22 -0.04 -9.20 -5.28
CA GLU A 22 -1.28 -8.45 -5.26
C GLU A 22 -1.01 -6.95 -5.21
N VAL A 23 -1.55 -6.22 -6.18
CA VAL A 23 -1.50 -4.76 -6.20
C VAL A 23 -2.70 -4.25 -5.41
N PHE A 24 -2.42 -3.52 -4.32
CA PHE A 24 -3.46 -3.00 -3.44
C PHE A 24 -3.65 -1.48 -3.57
N GLU A 25 -2.68 -0.78 -4.17
CA GLU A 25 -2.76 0.67 -4.38
C GLU A 25 -1.98 1.05 -5.64
N THR A 26 -2.55 1.93 -6.47
CA THR A 26 -1.82 2.57 -7.56
C THR A 26 -2.39 3.96 -7.83
N THR A 27 -1.52 4.88 -8.25
CA THR A 27 -1.93 6.19 -8.79
C THR A 27 -2.11 6.17 -10.30
N ILE A 28 -1.81 5.04 -10.97
CA ILE A 28 -1.81 4.90 -12.43
C ILE A 28 -3.08 4.17 -12.88
N GLU A 29 -3.95 4.86 -13.61
CA GLU A 29 -5.26 4.32 -14.03
C GLU A 29 -5.15 3.03 -14.85
N GLU A 30 -4.18 2.96 -15.77
CA GLU A 30 -3.95 1.79 -16.61
C GLU A 30 -3.63 0.54 -15.77
N GLU A 31 -2.88 0.72 -14.68
CA GLU A 31 -2.49 -0.38 -13.82
C GLU A 31 -3.67 -0.85 -12.95
N ALA A 32 -4.49 0.10 -12.48
CA ALA A 32 -5.72 -0.21 -11.75
C ALA A 32 -6.70 -1.03 -12.62
N LYS A 33 -6.82 -0.68 -13.91
CA LYS A 33 -7.68 -1.42 -14.86
C LYS A 33 -7.18 -2.83 -15.14
N LYS A 34 -5.86 -3.03 -15.23
CA LYS A 34 -5.27 -4.37 -15.44
C LYS A 34 -5.49 -5.31 -14.26
N HIS A 35 -5.47 -4.77 -13.04
CA HIS A 35 -5.54 -5.54 -11.81
C HIS A 35 -6.95 -5.59 -11.20
N SER A 36 -7.98 -5.19 -11.95
CA SER A 36 -9.40 -5.28 -11.59
C SER A 36 -9.82 -4.59 -10.29
N PHE A 37 -9.01 -3.65 -9.77
CA PHE A 37 -9.36 -2.81 -8.62
C PHE A 37 -9.65 -1.35 -9.02
N HIS A 38 -9.88 -1.10 -10.31
CA HIS A 38 -10.21 0.22 -10.82
C HIS A 38 -11.54 0.72 -10.26
N ASP A 39 -11.48 1.70 -9.35
CA ASP A 39 -12.63 2.46 -8.90
C ASP A 39 -12.87 3.69 -9.81
N PRO A 40 -14.03 3.80 -10.48
CA PRO A 40 -14.37 4.95 -11.33
C PRO A 40 -14.58 6.26 -10.56
N ASN A 41 -14.75 6.22 -9.23
CA ASN A 41 -14.86 7.42 -8.39
C ASN A 41 -13.49 7.95 -7.95
N VAL A 42 -12.42 7.15 -8.11
CA VAL A 42 -11.06 7.54 -7.76
C VAL A 42 -10.41 8.24 -8.94
N LYS A 43 -9.89 9.45 -8.71
CA LYS A 43 -9.06 10.16 -9.68
C LYS A 43 -7.62 9.66 -9.58
N TYR A 44 -7.21 8.85 -10.55
CA TYR A 44 -5.84 8.39 -10.73
C TYR A 44 -4.97 9.52 -11.28
N GLN A 45 -4.20 10.13 -10.40
CA GLN A 45 -3.27 11.21 -10.73
C GLN A 45 -2.06 11.11 -9.81
N PRO A 46 -0.91 11.69 -10.20
CA PRO A 46 0.27 11.72 -9.35
C PRO A 46 -0.06 12.28 -7.96
N LYS A 47 0.35 11.55 -6.92
CA LYS A 47 0.09 11.95 -5.54
C LYS A 47 1.11 12.99 -5.11
N LEU A 48 0.64 14.09 -4.52
CA LEU A 48 1.52 15.08 -3.91
C LEU A 48 2.07 14.52 -2.59
N VAL A 49 3.39 14.44 -2.50
CA VAL A 49 4.11 13.92 -1.32
C VAL A 49 5.21 14.91 -0.94
N SER A 50 5.35 15.16 0.36
CA SER A 50 6.48 15.91 0.91
C SER A 50 7.57 14.94 1.36
N VAL A 51 8.74 15.04 0.74
CA VAL A 51 9.88 14.15 1.02
C VAL A 51 10.44 14.41 2.42
N GLY A 52 10.63 13.36 3.21
CA GLY A 52 11.20 13.40 4.56
C GLY A 52 10.26 13.91 5.65
N GLU A 53 8.97 14.09 5.33
CA GLU A 53 7.91 14.54 6.25
C GLU A 53 6.95 13.41 6.64
N SER A 54 7.25 12.14 6.32
CA SER A 54 6.45 10.98 6.70
C SER A 54 4.98 11.03 6.23
N TRP A 55 4.72 11.65 5.07
CA TRP A 55 3.41 11.64 4.40
C TRP A 55 3.05 10.26 3.82
N VAL A 56 4.07 9.43 3.63
CA VAL A 56 3.97 8.06 3.14
C VAL A 56 4.72 7.13 4.10
N ILE A 57 4.57 5.82 3.89
CA ILE A 57 5.30 4.82 4.68
C ILE A 57 6.80 5.11 4.65
N LYS A 58 7.45 4.92 5.79
CA LYS A 58 8.85 5.30 6.03
C LYS A 58 9.80 4.75 4.96
N GLY A 59 9.59 3.52 4.52
CA GLY A 59 10.40 2.89 3.48
C GLY A 59 10.29 3.57 2.11
N LEU A 60 9.12 4.13 1.78
CA LEU A 60 8.94 4.91 0.56
C LEU A 60 9.56 6.30 0.72
N ASP A 61 9.38 6.95 1.87
CA ASP A 61 9.95 8.28 2.14
C ASP A 61 11.49 8.28 2.07
N GLU A 62 12.15 7.32 2.73
CA GLU A 62 13.61 7.13 2.67
C GLU A 62 14.12 6.80 1.26
N ALA A 63 13.28 6.15 0.45
CA ALA A 63 13.63 5.85 -0.93
C ALA A 63 13.52 7.08 -1.82
N LEU A 64 12.50 7.92 -1.61
CA LEU A 64 12.31 9.17 -2.35
C LEU A 64 13.46 10.15 -2.08
N GLU A 65 14.02 10.21 -0.87
CA GLU A 65 15.22 11.01 -0.60
C GLU A 65 16.44 10.62 -1.45
N LYS A 66 16.49 9.38 -1.95
CA LYS A 66 17.61 8.82 -2.73
C LYS A 66 17.34 8.78 -4.23
N THR A 67 16.17 9.23 -4.69
CA THR A 67 15.81 9.29 -6.11
C THR A 67 15.87 10.72 -6.64
N SER A 68 15.88 10.84 -7.97
CA SER A 68 15.77 12.11 -8.68
C SER A 68 14.48 12.18 -9.50
N VAL A 69 14.14 13.38 -9.97
CA VAL A 69 13.01 13.59 -10.88
C VAL A 69 13.16 12.74 -12.13
N GLY A 70 12.10 12.00 -12.48
CA GLY A 70 12.04 11.15 -13.67
C GLY A 70 12.59 9.72 -13.48
N ASP A 71 13.18 9.41 -12.33
CA ASP A 71 13.64 8.06 -12.03
C ASP A 71 12.45 7.11 -11.82
N LYS A 72 12.48 5.96 -12.48
CA LYS A 72 11.61 4.82 -12.20
C LYS A 72 12.41 3.78 -11.45
N LYS A 73 12.01 3.49 -10.20
CA LYS A 73 12.69 2.50 -9.37
C LYS A 73 11.68 1.63 -8.65
N THR A 74 11.96 0.34 -8.61
CA THR A 74 11.26 -0.59 -7.72
C THR A 74 12.05 -0.68 -6.41
N ILE A 75 11.36 -0.45 -5.31
CA ILE A 75 11.92 -0.56 -3.96
C ILE A 75 11.21 -1.67 -3.23
N GLU A 76 11.98 -2.42 -2.45
CA GLU A 76 11.44 -3.40 -1.53
C GLU A 76 11.41 -2.79 -0.14
N ILE A 77 10.22 -2.78 0.45
CA ILE A 77 9.99 -2.21 1.77
C ILE A 77 9.75 -3.37 2.73
N THR A 78 10.59 -3.46 3.75
CA THR A 78 10.43 -4.43 4.82
C THR A 78 9.24 -4.06 5.71
N PRO A 79 8.61 -5.03 6.41
CA PRO A 79 7.44 -4.77 7.24
C PRO A 79 7.66 -3.64 8.26
N ASP A 80 8.84 -3.58 8.90
CA ASP A 80 9.19 -2.55 9.88
C ASP A 80 9.18 -1.11 9.31
N LYS A 81 9.44 -0.96 8.01
CA LYS A 81 9.42 0.34 7.31
C LYS A 81 8.11 0.60 6.55
N GLY A 82 7.24 -0.40 6.47
CA GLY A 82 5.93 -0.34 5.83
C GLY A 82 4.83 -0.15 6.87
N PHE A 83 4.03 -1.19 7.06
CA PHE A 83 2.87 -1.20 7.95
C PHE A 83 3.14 -1.83 9.33
N GLY A 84 4.39 -2.20 9.61
CA GLY A 84 4.82 -2.91 10.81
C GLY A 84 4.79 -4.43 10.66
N GLU A 85 5.38 -5.13 11.62
CA GLU A 85 5.28 -6.58 11.71
C GLU A 85 3.88 -7.02 12.14
N ARG A 86 3.53 -8.25 11.78
CA ARG A 86 2.25 -8.86 12.16
C ARG A 86 2.17 -8.99 13.68
N ASP A 87 1.34 -8.14 14.29
CA ASP A 87 1.11 -8.16 15.73
C ASP A 87 0.28 -9.39 16.14
N THR A 88 0.90 -10.30 16.88
CA THR A 88 0.23 -11.50 17.41
C THR A 88 -0.90 -11.17 18.37
N GLY A 89 -0.88 -10.00 19.04
CA GLY A 89 -1.96 -9.53 19.90
C GLY A 89 -3.23 -9.10 19.15
N LYS A 90 -3.11 -8.83 17.84
CA LYS A 90 -4.26 -8.57 16.96
C LYS A 90 -4.85 -9.85 16.37
N VAL A 91 -4.18 -11.00 16.54
CA VAL A 91 -4.73 -12.30 16.15
C VAL A 91 -5.62 -12.81 17.28
N ARG A 92 -6.91 -12.98 16.99
CA ARG A 92 -7.90 -13.39 17.99
C ARG A 92 -8.66 -14.61 17.52
N MET A 93 -8.86 -15.56 18.43
CA MET A 93 -9.84 -16.62 18.24
C MET A 93 -11.22 -16.08 18.58
N ILE A 94 -12.13 -16.13 17.61
CA ILE A 94 -13.54 -15.81 17.82
C ILE A 94 -14.36 -17.10 17.80
N PRO A 95 -15.31 -17.29 18.73
CA PRO A 95 -16.24 -18.41 18.65
C PRO A 95 -17.05 -18.33 17.36
N LEU A 96 -17.21 -19.46 16.65
CA LEU A 96 -17.94 -19.52 15.38
C LEU A 96 -19.34 -18.89 15.44
N ARG A 97 -20.05 -19.07 16.57
CA ARG A 97 -21.36 -18.44 16.83
C ARG A 97 -21.39 -16.92 16.72
N LYS A 98 -20.25 -16.23 16.83
CA LYS A 98 -20.15 -14.77 16.66
C LYS A 98 -20.27 -14.34 15.19
N LEU A 99 -20.01 -15.25 14.26
CA LEU A 99 -20.19 -15.03 12.82
C LEU A 99 -21.66 -15.17 12.39
N GLY A 100 -22.56 -15.58 13.30
CA GLY A 100 -23.99 -15.68 13.02
C GLY A 100 -24.30 -16.56 11.81
N GLU A 101 -25.12 -16.03 10.89
CA GLU A 101 -25.54 -16.70 9.66
C GLU A 101 -24.42 -16.80 8.61
N ASP A 102 -23.33 -16.05 8.77
CA ASP A 102 -22.19 -16.09 7.84
C ASP A 102 -21.17 -17.16 8.22
N ALA A 103 -21.34 -17.80 9.38
CA ALA A 103 -20.47 -18.90 9.85
C ALA A 103 -20.30 -20.02 8.81
N GLU A 104 -21.32 -20.34 8.03
CA GLU A 104 -21.29 -21.39 7.00
C GLU A 104 -20.69 -20.91 5.67
N LYS A 105 -20.54 -19.60 5.46
CA LYS A 105 -20.03 -19.00 4.22
C LYS A 105 -18.54 -18.62 4.31
N VAL A 106 -18.00 -18.51 5.53
CA VAL A 106 -16.61 -18.10 5.76
C VAL A 106 -15.64 -19.24 5.45
N SER A 107 -14.63 -18.92 4.66
CA SER A 107 -13.48 -19.77 4.32
C SER A 107 -12.16 -19.13 4.74
N ILE A 108 -11.08 -19.91 4.74
CA ILE A 108 -9.74 -19.40 5.05
C ILE A 108 -9.33 -18.39 3.97
N GLY A 109 -9.07 -17.15 4.39
CA GLY A 109 -8.67 -16.05 3.51
C GLY A 109 -9.72 -14.96 3.36
N ASP A 110 -10.94 -15.19 3.84
CA ASP A 110 -12.02 -14.21 3.72
C ASP A 110 -11.83 -13.01 4.64
N MET A 111 -12.23 -11.84 4.13
CA MET A 111 -12.35 -10.62 4.92
C MET A 111 -13.70 -10.66 5.66
N ILE A 112 -13.65 -10.50 6.99
CA ILE A 112 -14.82 -10.52 7.88
C ILE A 112 -14.80 -9.22 8.68
N GLU A 113 -15.91 -8.48 8.70
CA GLU A 113 -16.10 -7.26 9.50
C GLU A 113 -16.95 -7.50 10.75
#